data_AF-A0A803MVI2-F1
#
_entry.id   AF-A0A803MVI2-F1
#
_cell.length_a   1.000
_cell.length_b   1.000
_cell.length_c   1.000
_cell.angle_alpha   90.00
_cell.angle_beta   90.00
_cell.angle_gamma   90.00
#
_symmetry.space_group_name_H-M   'P 1'
#
loop_
_entity.id
_entity.type
_entity.pdbx_description
1 polymer ?
#
loop_
_entity_poly.entity_id
_entity_poly.type
_entity_poly.pdbx_seq_one_letter_code
_entity_poly.pdbx_strand_id
1 'polypeptide(L)'
;MTEAVIRNKPGMASVKDMPSLQDGPPPGGFAPVRYARRIPTKGPSAMAIFLTTFGAFAWGMYQVGEGNKKRRAIKEEKYAARRAILPLLQAEEDERFVKEWKKYLEDEARIMKNVPGWKVGENVYHSGRWMPPATVLLFANSPLPFNPSSIISNSSSPLQFASSSSQVRIFHSPSSPESPLPQFLFASLRRLPLRIISVLFASLLTPPVLAVLLACWAAAARLLPCSTAPVLCAHRSSLRRFF
;
A
#
# COMPACT_ATOMS: atom_id res chain seq x y z
N MET A 1 -52.81 79.83 4.95
CA MET A 1 -53.21 80.35 3.62
C MET A 1 -52.02 80.84 2.76
N THR A 2 -50.76 80.68 3.18
CA THR A 2 -49.57 81.14 2.41
C THR A 2 -49.00 80.08 1.47
N GLU A 3 -49.27 78.79 1.71
CA GLU A 3 -48.75 77.70 0.86
C GLU A 3 -49.24 77.78 -0.58
N ALA A 4 -50.48 78.25 -0.78
CA ALA A 4 -51.02 78.49 -2.11
C ALA A 4 -50.19 79.52 -2.88
N VAL A 5 -49.66 80.55 -2.21
CA VAL A 5 -48.85 81.59 -2.85
C VAL A 5 -47.44 81.07 -3.22
N ILE A 6 -46.89 80.17 -2.40
CA ILE A 6 -45.52 79.67 -2.54
C ILE A 6 -45.42 78.58 -3.61
N ARG A 7 -46.38 77.63 -3.64
CA ARG A 7 -46.41 76.51 -4.61
C ARG A 7 -47.27 76.82 -5.83
N ASN A 8 -47.32 78.08 -6.23
CA ASN A 8 -48.18 78.54 -7.32
C ASN A 8 -47.78 77.93 -8.67
N LYS A 9 -48.77 77.44 -9.43
CA LYS A 9 -48.65 77.06 -10.85
C LYS A 9 -49.57 77.99 -11.67
N PRO A 10 -49.10 78.57 -12.79
CA PRO A 10 -49.95 79.44 -13.62
C PRO A 10 -51.15 78.65 -14.15
N GLY A 11 -52.37 79.19 -13.96
CA GLY A 11 -53.63 78.58 -14.41
C GLY A 11 -54.35 77.67 -13.40
N MET A 12 -53.98 77.68 -12.13
CA MET A 12 -54.63 76.89 -11.07
C MET A 12 -56.02 77.47 -10.69
N ALA A 13 -57.09 76.68 -10.84
CA ALA A 13 -58.46 77.09 -10.50
C ALA A 13 -58.85 76.81 -9.04
N SER A 14 -58.14 75.90 -8.37
CA SER A 14 -58.46 75.38 -7.04
C SER A 14 -57.20 74.97 -6.27
N VAL A 15 -57.23 75.08 -4.94
CA VAL A 15 -56.12 74.70 -4.04
C VAL A 15 -55.73 73.21 -4.18
N LYS A 16 -56.63 72.36 -4.68
CA LYS A 16 -56.37 70.91 -4.87
C LYS A 16 -55.37 70.61 -6.00
N ASP A 17 -55.22 71.53 -6.97
CA ASP A 17 -54.36 71.34 -8.15
C ASP A 17 -52.93 71.87 -7.92
N MET A 18 -52.60 72.12 -6.65
CA MET A 18 -51.28 72.60 -6.23
C MET A 18 -50.21 71.54 -6.55
N PRO A 19 -49.09 71.91 -7.19
CA PRO A 19 -48.01 70.98 -7.50
C PRO A 19 -47.37 70.41 -6.24
N SER A 20 -47.39 69.09 -6.12
CA SER A 20 -46.62 68.32 -5.14
C SER A 20 -45.62 67.43 -5.87
N LEU A 21 -44.38 67.89 -5.99
CA LEU A 21 -43.28 67.08 -6.50
C LEU A 21 -42.61 66.38 -5.31
N GLN A 22 -42.97 65.13 -5.07
CA GLN A 22 -42.37 64.28 -4.03
C GLN A 22 -41.37 63.33 -4.67
N ASP A 23 -40.27 63.04 -3.98
CA ASP A 23 -39.32 62.03 -4.41
C ASP A 23 -40.02 60.65 -4.38
N GLY A 24 -40.12 60.03 -5.55
CA GLY A 24 -40.76 58.74 -5.73
C GLY A 24 -39.96 57.86 -6.68
N PRO A 25 -40.23 56.55 -6.70
CA PRO A 25 -39.65 55.69 -7.72
C PRO A 25 -40.09 56.19 -9.11
N PRO A 26 -39.25 56.04 -10.13
CA PRO A 26 -39.65 56.37 -11.50
C PRO A 26 -40.89 55.57 -11.90
N PRO A 27 -41.73 56.09 -12.81
CA PRO A 27 -42.86 55.34 -13.33
C PRO A 27 -42.34 54.08 -14.05
N GLY A 28 -42.51 52.90 -13.42
CA GLY A 28 -41.93 51.62 -13.84
C GLY A 28 -41.07 50.91 -12.80
N GLY A 29 -40.72 51.56 -11.68
CA GLY A 29 -39.98 50.97 -10.57
C GLY A 29 -38.48 50.74 -10.86
N PHE A 30 -37.77 50.18 -9.88
CA PHE A 30 -36.35 49.82 -10.03
C PHE A 30 -36.17 48.41 -10.60
N ALA A 31 -35.00 48.17 -11.21
CA ALA A 31 -34.63 46.84 -11.68
C ALA A 31 -34.69 45.80 -10.54
N PRO A 32 -35.12 44.56 -10.80
CA PRO A 32 -35.28 43.55 -9.77
C PRO A 32 -33.93 43.19 -9.16
N VAL A 33 -33.74 43.57 -7.90
CA VAL A 33 -32.54 43.24 -7.13
C VAL A 33 -32.57 41.76 -6.75
N ARG A 34 -31.53 41.03 -7.14
CA ARG A 34 -31.41 39.60 -6.85
C ARG A 34 -30.85 39.38 -5.45
N TYR A 35 -31.72 38.97 -4.52
CA TYR A 35 -31.34 38.72 -3.12
C TYR A 35 -30.95 37.25 -2.84
N ALA A 36 -31.35 36.32 -3.72
CA ALA A 36 -31.11 34.89 -3.51
C ALA A 36 -29.67 34.47 -3.82
N ARG A 37 -29.06 33.69 -2.92
CA ARG A 37 -27.75 33.06 -3.11
C ARG A 37 -27.82 32.00 -4.21
N ARG A 38 -27.07 32.18 -5.30
CA ARG A 38 -26.92 31.18 -6.37
C ARG A 38 -25.47 30.71 -6.46
N ILE A 39 -25.16 29.60 -5.79
CA ILE A 39 -23.85 28.96 -5.94
C ILE A 39 -23.98 27.88 -7.03
N PRO A 40 -23.27 28.02 -8.17
CA PRO A 40 -23.27 27.01 -9.19
C PRO A 40 -22.38 25.83 -8.77
N THR A 41 -22.97 24.66 -8.56
CA THR A 41 -22.23 23.41 -8.34
C THR A 41 -21.86 22.77 -9.68
N LYS A 42 -20.85 23.33 -10.36
CA LYS A 42 -20.37 22.86 -11.68
C LYS A 42 -19.25 21.81 -11.57
N GLY A 43 -19.36 20.89 -10.62
CA GLY A 43 -18.39 19.81 -10.43
C GLY A 43 -18.73 18.57 -11.25
N PRO A 44 -17.74 17.71 -11.55
CA PRO A 44 -18.02 16.37 -12.07
C PRO A 44 -18.89 15.59 -11.07
N SER A 45 -19.76 14.73 -11.59
CA SER A 45 -20.61 13.88 -10.74
C SER A 45 -19.76 12.93 -9.89
N ALA A 46 -20.28 12.50 -8.74
CA ALA A 46 -19.56 11.57 -7.86
C ALA A 46 -19.12 10.28 -8.59
N MET A 47 -19.94 9.77 -9.51
CA MET A 47 -19.57 8.63 -10.35
C MET A 47 -18.48 8.94 -11.36
N ALA A 48 -18.49 10.13 -11.96
CA ALA A 48 -17.40 10.52 -12.87
C ALA A 48 -16.04 10.53 -12.15
N ILE A 49 -16.00 11.07 -10.92
CA ILE A 49 -14.78 11.07 -10.10
C ILE A 49 -14.34 9.64 -9.73
N PHE A 50 -15.30 8.81 -9.31
CA PHE A 50 -15.02 7.44 -8.89
C PHE A 50 -14.49 6.59 -10.05
N LEU A 51 -15.17 6.61 -11.21
CA LEU A 51 -14.76 5.85 -12.38
C LEU A 51 -13.44 6.33 -12.97
N THR A 52 -13.18 7.64 -12.93
CA THR A 52 -11.89 8.18 -13.40
C THR A 52 -10.76 7.71 -12.50
N THR A 53 -10.91 7.82 -11.19
CA THR A 53 -9.91 7.36 -10.22
C THR A 53 -9.68 5.85 -10.33
N PHE A 54 -10.76 5.07 -10.41
CA PHE A 54 -10.68 3.62 -10.54
C PHE A 54 -10.04 3.18 -11.86
N GLY A 55 -10.41 3.84 -12.97
CA GLY A 55 -9.82 3.59 -14.29
C GLY A 55 -8.32 3.91 -14.33
N ALA A 56 -7.93 5.06 -13.77
CA ALA A 56 -6.53 5.44 -13.65
C ALA A 56 -5.74 4.45 -12.78
N PHE A 57 -6.33 3.99 -11.68
CA PHE A 57 -5.70 2.99 -10.80
C PHE A 57 -5.54 1.63 -11.50
N ALA A 58 -6.60 1.12 -12.12
CA ALA A 58 -6.58 -0.15 -12.84
C ALA A 58 -5.52 -0.14 -13.95
N TRP A 59 -5.46 0.94 -14.73
CA TRP A 59 -4.44 1.12 -15.76
C TRP A 59 -3.03 1.26 -15.18
N GLY A 60 -2.88 2.04 -14.10
CA GLY A 60 -1.59 2.20 -13.42
C GLY A 60 -1.04 0.87 -12.92
N MET A 61 -1.89 0.04 -12.30
CA MET A 61 -1.50 -1.29 -11.81
C MET A 61 -1.12 -2.25 -12.94
N TYR A 62 -1.79 -2.16 -14.10
CA TYR A 62 -1.40 -2.91 -15.28
C TYR A 62 0.03 -2.54 -15.75
N GLN A 63 0.33 -1.25 -15.87
CA GLN A 63 1.64 -0.78 -16.29
C GLN A 63 2.75 -1.13 -15.29
N VAL A 64 2.45 -1.11 -13.98
CA VAL A 64 3.37 -1.59 -12.94
C VAL A 64 3.66 -3.09 -13.09
N GLY A 65 2.67 -3.89 -13.47
CA GLY A 65 2.84 -5.32 -13.77
C GLY A 65 3.85 -5.55 -14.90
N GLU A 66 3.67 -4.86 -16.03
CA GLU A 66 4.57 -4.91 -17.17
C GLU A 66 5.99 -4.42 -16.81
N GLY A 67 6.10 -3.34 -16.04
CA GLY A 67 7.37 -2.83 -15.54
C GLY A 67 8.10 -3.86 -14.65
N ASN A 68 7.36 -4.53 -13.75
CA ASN A 68 7.92 -5.56 -12.88
C ASN A 68 8.38 -6.80 -13.66
N LYS A 69 7.67 -7.19 -14.72
CA LYS A 69 8.09 -8.28 -15.62
C LYS A 69 9.43 -7.97 -16.28
N LYS A 70 9.59 -6.76 -16.82
CA LYS A 70 10.86 -6.28 -17.40
C LYS A 70 11.99 -6.25 -16.36
N ARG A 71 11.72 -5.74 -15.15
CA ARG A 71 12.71 -5.73 -14.05
C ARG A 71 13.14 -7.12 -13.62
N ARG A 72 12.24 -8.11 -13.63
CA ARG A 72 12.58 -9.51 -13.35
C ARG A 72 13.49 -10.09 -14.43
N ALA A 73 13.21 -9.83 -15.70
CA ALA A 73 14.06 -10.27 -16.81
C ALA A 73 15.50 -9.73 -16.68
N ILE A 74 15.66 -8.44 -16.40
CA ILE A 74 16.99 -7.81 -16.20
C ILE A 74 17.71 -8.40 -14.98
N LYS A 75 16.99 -8.68 -13.89
CA LYS A 75 17.57 -9.33 -12.70
C LYS A 75 18.04 -10.75 -13.02
N GLU A 76 17.25 -11.49 -13.78
CA GLU A 76 17.60 -12.85 -14.19
C GLU A 76 18.84 -12.87 -15.07
N GLU A 77 18.95 -11.93 -16.02
CA GLU A 77 20.17 -11.74 -16.81
C GLU A 77 21.39 -11.47 -15.92
N LYS A 78 21.26 -10.58 -14.94
CA LYS A 78 22.33 -10.29 -13.97
C LYS A 78 22.71 -11.54 -13.15
N TYR A 79 21.74 -12.35 -12.74
CA TYR A 79 22.01 -13.59 -12.01
C TYR A 79 22.66 -14.64 -12.90
N ALA A 80 22.24 -14.76 -14.16
CA ALA A 80 22.85 -15.65 -15.14
C ALA A 80 24.32 -15.27 -15.40
N ALA A 81 24.60 -13.98 -15.60
CA ALA A 81 25.97 -13.48 -15.75
C ALA A 81 26.84 -13.80 -14.54
N ARG A 82 26.31 -13.63 -13.32
CA ARG A 82 27.01 -14.01 -12.08
C ARG A 82 27.27 -15.50 -11.98
N ARG A 83 26.29 -16.35 -12.31
CA ARG A 83 26.44 -17.81 -12.30
C ARG A 83 27.53 -18.27 -13.28
N ALA A 84 27.65 -17.61 -14.43
CA ALA A 84 28.65 -17.94 -15.43
C ALA A 84 30.09 -17.68 -14.95
N ILE A 85 30.34 -16.59 -14.22
CA ILE A 85 31.67 -16.23 -13.72
C ILE A 85 32.01 -16.86 -12.36
N LEU A 86 31.01 -17.30 -11.60
CA LEU A 86 31.18 -17.88 -10.26
C LEU A 86 32.22 -19.01 -10.17
N PRO A 87 32.26 -20.02 -11.05
CA PRO A 87 33.22 -21.11 -10.91
C PRO A 87 34.68 -20.64 -11.05
N LEU A 88 34.93 -19.60 -11.86
CA LEU A 88 36.27 -19.04 -12.02
C LEU A 88 36.69 -18.29 -10.74
N LEU A 89 35.81 -17.44 -10.21
CA LEU A 89 36.07 -16.74 -8.95
C LEU A 89 36.23 -17.71 -7.77
N GLN A 90 35.47 -18.79 -7.75
CA GLN A 90 35.59 -19.82 -6.72
C GLN A 90 36.93 -20.54 -6.79
N ALA A 91 37.41 -20.86 -8.00
CA ALA A 91 38.72 -21.49 -8.17
C ALA A 91 39.87 -20.57 -7.72
N GLU A 92 39.80 -19.28 -8.05
CA GLU A 92 40.78 -18.27 -7.59
C GLU A 92 40.78 -18.14 -6.06
N GLU A 93 39.60 -18.16 -5.45
CA GLU A 93 39.43 -18.12 -4.00
C GLU A 93 39.98 -19.38 -3.33
N ASP A 94 39.69 -20.56 -3.88
CA ASP A 94 40.17 -21.84 -3.36
C ASP A 94 41.72 -21.91 -3.43
N GLU A 95 42.33 -21.41 -4.53
CA GLU A 95 43.78 -21.31 -4.65
C GLU A 95 44.39 -20.38 -3.59
N ARG A 96 43.78 -19.21 -3.38
CA ARG A 96 44.20 -18.27 -2.33
C ARG A 96 44.10 -18.97 -0.98
N PHE A 97 42.92 -19.47 -0.62
CA PHE A 97 42.68 -20.15 0.64
C PHE A 97 43.70 -21.24 0.95
N VAL A 98 44.03 -22.12 -0.02
CA VAL A 98 45.03 -23.18 0.17
C VAL A 98 46.44 -22.60 0.42
N LYS A 99 46.83 -21.52 -0.26
CA LYS A 99 48.13 -20.85 -0.04
C LYS A 99 48.20 -20.26 1.37
N GLU A 100 47.16 -19.56 1.82
CA GLU A 100 47.08 -19.01 3.18
C GLU A 100 47.04 -20.12 4.24
N TRP A 101 46.30 -21.20 3.99
CA TRP A 101 46.21 -22.34 4.90
C TRP A 101 47.56 -23.04 5.10
N LYS A 102 48.35 -23.20 4.03
CA LYS A 102 49.71 -23.74 4.12
C LYS A 102 50.61 -22.88 5.00
N LYS A 103 50.59 -21.56 4.81
CA LYS A 103 51.35 -20.62 5.67
C LYS A 103 50.93 -20.74 7.13
N TYR A 104 49.62 -20.80 7.38
CA TYR A 104 49.08 -20.98 8.74
C TYR A 104 49.58 -22.27 9.40
N LEU A 105 49.58 -23.40 8.68
CA LEU A 105 50.10 -24.67 9.19
C LEU A 105 51.62 -24.64 9.43
N GLU A 106 52.38 -23.96 8.57
CA GLU A 106 53.83 -23.76 8.77
C GLU A 106 54.14 -22.91 10.01
N ASP A 107 53.34 -21.87 10.26
CA ASP A 107 53.46 -21.02 11.44
C ASP A 107 53.01 -21.76 12.71
N GLU A 108 51.91 -22.53 12.64
CA GLU A 108 51.47 -23.41 13.73
C GLU A 108 52.57 -24.41 14.10
N ALA A 109 53.17 -25.07 13.10
CA ALA A 109 54.29 -25.98 13.29
C ALA A 109 55.53 -25.29 13.86
N ARG A 110 55.74 -24.00 13.60
CA ARG A 110 56.85 -23.22 14.14
C ARG A 110 56.62 -22.85 15.61
N ILE A 111 55.41 -22.40 15.93
CA ILE A 111 55.04 -21.91 17.26
C ILE A 111 54.85 -23.06 18.26
N MET A 112 54.23 -24.17 17.82
CA MET A 112 53.82 -25.27 18.71
C MET A 112 54.87 -26.38 18.89
N LYS A 113 56.13 -26.17 18.43
CA LYS A 113 57.21 -27.18 18.53
C LYS A 113 57.46 -27.71 19.94
N ASN A 114 57.24 -26.87 20.95
CA ASN A 114 57.63 -27.15 22.33
C ASN A 114 56.44 -27.59 23.21
N VAL A 115 55.24 -27.73 22.65
CA VAL A 115 54.04 -28.10 23.41
C VAL A 115 53.79 -29.61 23.30
N PRO A 116 53.83 -30.37 24.40
CA PRO A 116 53.66 -31.82 24.35
C PRO A 116 52.23 -32.19 23.97
N GLY A 117 52.07 -33.18 23.08
CA GLY A 117 50.77 -33.71 22.66
C GLY A 117 50.04 -32.90 21.57
N TRP A 118 50.62 -31.80 21.09
CA TRP A 118 50.04 -31.01 19.99
C TRP A 118 50.33 -31.65 18.64
N LYS A 119 49.29 -31.90 17.84
CA LYS A 119 49.42 -32.36 16.45
C LYS A 119 49.04 -31.24 15.50
N VAL A 120 50.00 -30.81 14.68
CA VAL A 120 49.78 -29.74 13.70
C VAL A 120 48.70 -30.16 12.69
N GLY A 121 47.74 -29.27 12.45
CA GLY A 121 46.68 -29.49 11.46
C GLY A 121 45.67 -30.58 11.81
N GLU A 122 45.57 -30.97 13.09
CA GLU A 122 44.54 -31.90 13.54
C GLU A 122 43.14 -31.27 13.39
N ASN A 123 42.21 -31.99 12.76
CA ASN A 123 40.86 -31.49 12.56
C ASN A 123 40.10 -31.50 13.90
N VAL A 124 39.62 -30.33 14.33
CA VAL A 124 38.77 -30.18 15.54
C VAL A 124 37.43 -30.90 15.38
N TYR A 125 36.96 -31.08 14.14
CA TYR A 125 35.68 -31.73 13.86
C TYR A 125 35.84 -33.23 13.62
N HIS A 126 35.02 -34.02 14.32
CA HIS A 126 35.01 -35.49 14.24
C HIS A 126 34.31 -36.06 13.00
N SER A 127 33.66 -35.23 12.17
CA SER A 127 32.75 -35.67 11.10
C SER A 127 33.45 -36.08 9.79
N GLY A 128 34.78 -35.98 9.70
CA GLY A 128 35.56 -36.22 8.47
C GLY A 128 35.26 -35.25 7.31
N ARG A 129 34.29 -34.34 7.49
CA ARG A 129 33.91 -33.32 6.52
C ARG A 129 34.75 -32.07 6.72
N TRP A 130 35.21 -31.49 5.62
CA TRP A 130 35.85 -30.19 5.63
C TRP A 130 34.84 -29.09 5.99
N MET A 131 35.22 -28.23 6.93
CA MET A 131 34.46 -27.05 7.34
C MET A 131 35.36 -25.82 7.15
N PRO A 132 34.81 -24.69 6.68
CA PRO A 132 35.59 -23.47 6.61
C PRO A 132 36.06 -23.07 8.01
N PRO A 133 37.32 -22.64 8.17
CA PRO A 133 37.82 -22.20 9.47
C PRO A 133 37.08 -20.93 9.91
N ALA A 134 37.04 -20.71 11.23
CA ALA A 134 36.46 -19.48 11.78
C ALA A 134 37.19 -18.25 11.22
N THR A 135 36.46 -17.18 10.95
CA THR A 135 36.98 -15.92 10.37
C THR A 135 38.25 -15.43 11.06
N VAL A 136 38.33 -15.56 12.38
CA VAL A 136 39.50 -15.14 13.18
C VAL A 136 40.78 -15.88 12.79
N LEU A 137 40.69 -17.15 12.37
CA LEU A 137 41.85 -18.00 12.08
C LEU A 137 42.52 -17.65 10.75
N LEU A 138 41.77 -17.19 9.74
CA LEU A 138 42.33 -16.81 8.44
C LEU A 138 42.91 -15.39 8.41
N PHE A 139 42.32 -14.46 9.15
CA PHE A 139 42.75 -13.05 9.15
C PHE A 139 43.87 -12.72 10.15
N ALA A 140 44.28 -13.68 10.99
CA ALA A 140 45.33 -13.48 12.00
C ALA A 140 46.68 -12.99 11.42
N ASN A 141 46.95 -13.29 10.15
CA ASN A 141 48.19 -12.93 9.45
C ASN A 141 48.04 -11.74 8.48
N SER A 142 46.86 -11.11 8.41
CA SER A 142 46.62 -9.96 7.52
C SER A 142 46.98 -8.64 8.22
N PRO A 143 47.71 -7.72 7.56
CA PRO A 143 48.12 -6.44 8.15
C PRO A 143 47.00 -5.41 8.27
N LEU A 144 45.77 -5.73 7.87
CA LEU A 144 44.65 -4.79 7.93
C LEU A 144 43.94 -4.89 9.27
N PRO A 145 43.67 -3.76 9.95
CA PRO A 145 42.97 -3.76 11.22
C PRO A 145 41.59 -4.40 11.04
N PHE A 146 41.31 -5.38 11.90
CA PHE A 146 40.01 -6.03 12.00
C PHE A 146 38.96 -4.95 12.29
N ASN A 147 38.18 -4.56 11.29
CA ASN A 147 37.04 -3.67 11.51
C ASN A 147 35.78 -4.53 11.67
N PRO A 148 35.26 -4.74 12.90
CA PRO A 148 34.09 -5.59 13.13
C PRO A 148 32.80 -5.05 12.49
N SER A 149 32.78 -3.81 12.00
CA SER A 149 31.61 -3.20 11.37
C SER A 149 31.34 -3.63 9.92
N SER A 150 32.29 -4.27 9.23
CA SER A 150 32.07 -4.81 7.87
C SER A 150 31.23 -6.10 7.83
N ILE A 151 31.06 -6.74 8.99
CA ILE A 151 30.29 -7.98 9.14
C ILE A 151 28.77 -7.68 9.12
N ILE A 152 28.35 -6.53 9.65
CA ILE A 152 26.94 -6.18 9.79
C ILE A 152 26.33 -5.78 8.43
N SER A 153 27.09 -5.10 7.55
CA SER A 153 26.57 -4.69 6.24
C SER A 153 26.40 -5.86 5.25
N ASN A 154 27.27 -6.87 5.30
CA ASN A 154 27.18 -8.03 4.40
C ASN A 154 26.11 -9.06 4.81
N SER A 155 25.65 -9.05 6.07
CA SER A 155 24.54 -9.89 6.55
C SER A 155 23.17 -9.49 5.97
N SER A 156 23.05 -8.29 5.40
CA SER A 156 21.82 -7.82 4.73
C SER A 156 21.70 -8.29 3.26
N SER A 157 22.72 -8.97 2.73
CA SER A 157 22.65 -9.66 1.45
C SER A 157 22.20 -11.11 1.64
N PRO A 158 21.03 -11.53 1.12
CA PRO A 158 20.46 -12.87 1.34
C PRO A 158 21.20 -14.02 0.62
N LEU A 159 22.44 -13.81 0.19
CA LEU A 159 23.21 -14.80 -0.59
C LEU A 159 24.22 -15.61 0.22
N GLN A 160 24.34 -15.42 1.55
CA GLN A 160 25.37 -16.13 2.33
C GLN A 160 24.89 -16.87 3.60
N PHE A 161 23.59 -16.95 3.89
CA PHE A 161 23.07 -17.69 5.06
C PHE A 161 22.32 -18.98 4.71
N ALA A 162 22.74 -19.67 3.64
CA ALA A 162 22.12 -20.93 3.19
C ALA A 162 23.10 -22.11 3.10
N SER A 163 24.23 -22.09 3.83
CA SER A 163 25.19 -23.22 3.80
C SER A 163 25.35 -23.98 5.13
N SER A 164 24.67 -23.58 6.21
CA SER A 164 24.76 -24.26 7.52
C SER A 164 23.43 -24.85 7.98
N SER A 165 22.87 -25.78 7.22
CA SER A 165 22.09 -26.91 7.78
C SER A 165 21.70 -27.86 6.65
N SER A 166 22.21 -29.08 6.74
CA SER A 166 21.62 -30.29 6.14
C SER A 166 21.75 -30.47 4.62
N GLN A 167 22.51 -31.52 4.30
CA GLN A 167 22.38 -32.40 3.14
C GLN A 167 22.68 -31.86 1.74
N VAL A 168 23.64 -32.56 1.10
CA VAL A 168 23.60 -33.04 -0.29
C VAL A 168 22.31 -32.66 -1.04
N ARG A 169 22.39 -31.56 -1.78
CA ARG A 169 21.66 -31.34 -3.04
C ARG A 169 22.70 -31.01 -4.10
N ILE A 170 23.39 -32.04 -4.55
CA ILE A 170 23.96 -32.06 -5.88
C ILE A 170 22.75 -31.90 -6.82
N PHE A 171 22.69 -30.81 -7.58
CA PHE A 171 21.57 -30.38 -8.40
C PHE A 171 20.23 -30.21 -7.65
N HIS A 172 19.93 -28.98 -7.24
CA HIS A 172 18.55 -28.53 -7.36
C HIS A 172 18.39 -27.78 -8.68
N SER A 173 17.58 -28.42 -9.53
CA SER A 173 16.77 -27.85 -10.60
C SER A 173 16.73 -26.33 -10.62
N PRO A 174 16.91 -25.67 -11.79
CA PRO A 174 16.51 -24.28 -11.93
C PRO A 174 15.08 -24.22 -11.42
N SER A 175 14.80 -23.27 -10.52
CA SER A 175 13.46 -22.97 -10.06
C SER A 175 12.54 -23.04 -11.28
N SER A 176 11.71 -24.07 -11.31
CA SER A 176 10.52 -24.14 -12.13
C SER A 176 9.88 -22.75 -12.12
N PRO A 177 9.46 -22.19 -13.26
CA PRO A 177 8.85 -20.87 -13.28
C PRO A 177 7.71 -20.88 -12.27
N GLU A 178 7.91 -20.16 -11.17
CA GLU A 178 6.90 -20.04 -10.13
C GLU A 178 5.62 -19.58 -10.81
N SER A 179 4.60 -20.42 -10.65
CA SER A 179 3.23 -20.24 -11.07
C SER A 179 2.79 -18.77 -10.98
N PRO A 180 2.01 -18.26 -11.95
CA PRO A 180 1.38 -16.96 -11.80
C PRO A 180 0.45 -17.01 -10.58
N LEU A 181 0.75 -16.21 -9.56
CA LEU A 181 -0.18 -15.87 -8.47
C LEU A 181 -1.50 -15.33 -9.07
N PRO A 182 -2.68 -15.46 -8.42
CA PRO A 182 -3.27 -16.57 -7.70
C PRO A 182 -4.50 -17.06 -8.50
N GLN A 183 -4.31 -17.86 -9.56
CA GLN A 183 -5.46 -18.42 -10.29
C GLN A 183 -6.13 -19.59 -9.54
N PHE A 184 -5.44 -20.17 -8.54
CA PHE A 184 -5.97 -21.24 -7.71
C PHE A 184 -7.04 -20.80 -6.70
N LEU A 185 -7.13 -19.51 -6.36
CA LEU A 185 -8.21 -19.00 -5.50
C LEU A 185 -9.55 -18.89 -6.23
N PHE A 186 -9.55 -18.73 -7.56
CA PHE A 186 -10.79 -18.67 -8.35
C PHE A 186 -11.30 -20.04 -8.81
N ALA A 187 -10.44 -21.06 -8.87
CA ALA A 187 -10.84 -22.40 -9.30
C ALA A 187 -11.47 -23.25 -8.17
N SER A 188 -11.13 -23.04 -6.90
CA SER A 188 -11.74 -23.79 -5.78
C SER A 188 -13.09 -23.24 -5.31
N LEU A 189 -13.41 -21.98 -5.66
CA LEU A 189 -14.68 -21.32 -5.29
C LEU A 189 -15.91 -21.83 -6.06
N ARG A 190 -15.75 -22.68 -7.09
CA ARG A 190 -16.89 -23.29 -7.80
C ARG A 190 -17.45 -24.56 -7.13
N ARG A 191 -16.87 -25.03 -6.02
CA ARG A 191 -17.33 -26.24 -5.30
C ARG A 191 -17.65 -26.04 -3.83
N LEU A 192 -17.74 -24.80 -3.35
CA LEU A 192 -18.13 -24.53 -1.96
C LEU A 192 -19.62 -24.16 -1.90
N PRO A 193 -20.41 -24.77 -0.99
CA PRO A 193 -21.82 -24.42 -0.83
C PRO A 193 -21.95 -22.93 -0.49
N LEU A 194 -23.00 -22.29 -1.02
CA LEU A 194 -23.27 -20.84 -0.94
C LEU A 194 -23.17 -20.22 0.48
N ARG A 195 -23.25 -21.05 1.52
CA ARG A 195 -23.08 -20.65 2.94
C ARG A 195 -21.65 -20.29 3.33
N ILE A 196 -20.62 -20.81 2.67
CA ILE A 196 -19.22 -20.50 3.02
C ILE A 196 -18.79 -19.18 2.38
N ILE A 197 -19.32 -18.86 1.19
CA ILE A 197 -19.08 -17.60 0.49
C ILE A 197 -19.66 -16.42 1.29
N SER A 198 -20.84 -16.58 1.93
CA SER A 198 -21.42 -15.52 2.76
C SER A 198 -20.61 -15.21 4.03
N VAL A 199 -19.95 -16.22 4.62
CA VAL A 199 -19.14 -16.03 5.84
C VAL A 199 -17.78 -15.39 5.51
N LEU A 200 -17.18 -15.74 4.37
CA LEU A 200 -15.97 -15.09 3.88
C LEU A 200 -16.23 -13.64 3.44
N PHE A 201 -17.39 -13.34 2.86
CA PHE A 201 -17.77 -11.97 2.50
C PHE A 201 -18.09 -11.09 3.73
N ALA A 202 -18.65 -11.68 4.79
CA ALA A 202 -18.88 -11.00 6.06
C ALA A 202 -17.58 -10.64 6.82
N SER A 203 -16.48 -11.35 6.54
CA SER A 203 -15.19 -11.15 7.21
C SER A 203 -14.34 -10.03 6.58
N LEU A 204 -14.69 -9.58 5.37
CA LEU A 204 -14.02 -8.49 4.64
C LEU A 204 -14.72 -7.13 4.78
N LEU A 205 -15.89 -7.07 5.43
CA LEU A 205 -16.51 -5.82 5.85
C LEU A 205 -16.00 -5.43 7.23
N THR A 206 -15.07 -4.48 7.25
CA THR A 206 -14.71 -3.79 8.49
C THR A 206 -15.95 -3.12 9.10
N PRO A 207 -16.06 -3.06 10.45
CA PRO A 207 -17.24 -2.53 11.15
C PRO A 207 -17.72 -1.13 10.71
N PRO A 208 -16.89 -0.17 10.22
CA PRO A 208 -17.41 1.12 9.76
C PRO A 208 -18.30 1.02 8.52
N VAL A 209 -18.05 0.07 7.60
CA VAL A 209 -18.84 -0.04 6.35
C VAL A 209 -20.22 -0.64 6.63
N LEU A 210 -20.29 -1.59 7.58
CA LEU A 210 -21.53 -2.23 8.00
C LEU A 210 -22.43 -1.25 8.78
N ALA A 211 -21.85 -0.36 9.59
CA ALA A 211 -22.59 0.71 10.27
C ALA A 211 -23.23 1.70 9.30
N VAL A 212 -22.51 2.08 8.23
CA VAL A 212 -23.04 2.99 7.19
C VAL A 212 -24.16 2.33 6.39
N LEU A 213 -24.03 1.05 6.05
CA LEU A 213 -25.07 0.32 5.34
C LEU A 213 -26.32 0.06 6.21
N LEU A 214 -26.15 -0.25 7.49
CA LEU A 214 -27.27 -0.39 8.43
C LEU A 214 -27.98 0.93 8.70
N ALA A 215 -27.24 2.04 8.81
CA ALA A 215 -27.82 3.38 8.94
C ALA A 215 -28.59 3.78 7.67
N CYS A 216 -28.06 3.43 6.48
CA CYS A 216 -28.72 3.69 5.21
C CYS A 216 -30.00 2.84 5.04
N TRP A 217 -29.96 1.56 5.47
CA TRP A 217 -31.13 0.68 5.47
C TRP A 217 -32.21 1.12 6.47
N ALA A 218 -31.81 1.56 7.67
CA ALA A 218 -32.73 2.09 8.69
C ALA A 218 -33.37 3.43 8.27
N ALA A 219 -32.66 4.26 7.50
CA ALA A 219 -33.19 5.48 6.91
C ALA A 219 -34.16 5.18 5.75
N ALA A 220 -33.84 4.20 4.90
CA ALA A 220 -34.72 3.76 3.82
C ALA A 220 -36.03 3.13 4.34
N ALA A 221 -35.97 2.39 5.45
CA ALA A 221 -37.15 1.80 6.09
C ALA A 221 -38.12 2.83 6.70
N ARG A 222 -37.68 4.08 6.93
CA ARG A 222 -38.56 5.18 7.41
C ARG A 222 -39.31 5.91 6.30
N LEU A 223 -38.96 5.66 5.03
CA LEU A 223 -39.52 6.35 3.87
C LEU A 223 -40.49 5.48 3.04
N LEU A 224 -40.68 4.22 3.41
CA LEU A 224 -41.60 3.32 2.72
C LEU A 224 -43.04 3.47 3.27
N PRO A 225 -44.04 3.72 2.42
CA PRO A 225 -45.44 3.80 2.84
C PRO A 225 -45.95 2.43 3.32
N CYS A 226 -46.62 2.43 4.49
CA CYS A 226 -47.32 1.28 5.09
C CYS A 226 -48.48 0.81 4.21
N SER A 227 -48.21 0.04 3.16
CA SER A 227 -49.26 -0.60 2.35
C SER A 227 -49.00 -2.10 2.13
N THR A 228 -47.77 -2.59 2.34
CA THR A 228 -47.39 -3.94 1.85
C THR A 228 -46.94 -4.95 2.92
N ALA A 229 -47.06 -4.66 4.22
CA ALA A 229 -46.68 -5.65 5.25
C ALA A 229 -47.48 -5.49 6.57
N PRO A 230 -48.57 -6.26 6.80
CA PRO A 230 -49.35 -6.17 8.03
C PRO A 230 -48.61 -6.68 9.29
N VAL A 231 -47.53 -7.45 9.14
CA VAL A 231 -46.85 -8.13 10.26
C VAL A 231 -45.92 -7.19 11.04
N LEU A 232 -45.36 -6.15 10.41
CA LEU A 232 -44.41 -5.22 11.05
C LEU A 232 -45.08 -4.05 11.78
N CYS A 233 -46.38 -3.81 11.53
CA CYS A 233 -47.08 -2.67 12.12
C CYS A 233 -47.59 -2.92 13.55
N ALA A 234 -47.78 -4.20 13.92
CA ALA A 234 -48.26 -4.59 15.25
C ALA A 234 -47.30 -4.15 16.38
N HIS A 235 -45.99 -4.14 16.12
CA HIS A 235 -44.99 -3.80 17.14
C HIS A 235 -44.86 -2.28 17.41
N ARG A 236 -45.40 -1.42 16.54
CA ARG A 236 -45.30 0.05 16.69
C ARG A 236 -46.40 0.63 17.60
N SER A 237 -47.49 -0.10 17.82
CA SER A 237 -48.60 0.34 18.68
C SER A 237 -48.32 0.13 20.18
N SER A 238 -47.48 -0.85 20.54
CA SER A 238 -47.14 -1.15 21.95
C SER A 238 -46.16 -0.14 22.58
N LEU A 239 -45.40 0.61 21.77
CA LEU A 239 -44.35 1.52 22.26
C LEU A 239 -44.83 2.98 22.45
N ARG A 240 -46.10 3.29 22.18
CA ARG A 240 -46.71 4.61 22.47
C ARG A 240 -47.46 4.69 23.80
N ARG A 241 -47.45 3.64 24.63
CA ARG A 241 -48.05 3.67 25.98
C ARG A 241 -47.03 3.84 27.11
N PHE A 242 -45.77 4.10 26.80
CA PHE A 242 -44.69 4.25 27.80
C PHE A 242 -43.90 5.57 27.72
N PHE A 243 -44.45 6.57 27.02
CA PHE A 243 -44.05 7.97 27.15
C PHE A 243 -45.31 8.83 27.27
#